data_AF-A0A8B3RXL4-F1
#
_entry.id   AF-A0A8B3RXL4-F1
#
_cell.length_a   1.000
_cell.length_b   1.000
_cell.length_c   1.000
_cell.angle_alpha   90.00
_cell.angle_beta   90.00
_cell.angle_gamma   90.00
#
_symmetry.space_group_name_H-M   'P 1'
#
loop_
_entity.id
_entity.type
_entity.pdbx_description
1 polymer ?
#
loop_
_entity_poly.entity_id
_entity_poly.type
_entity_poly.pdbx_seq_one_letter_code
_entity_poly.pdbx_strand_id
1 'polypeptide(L)'
;MKKRYENILLLEEQIQKLKIQQQLLKNQSIESMERKKRTHRLIQKGALLEKYFDLSHLSVEETEKVLKIFSSYVRGNLPQRFQKEKGGEKIRNEGK
;
A
#
# COMPACT_ATOMS: atom_id res chain seq x y z
N MET A 1 -41.98 0.07 -34.33
CA MET A 1 -40.61 0.66 -34.31
C MET A 1 -40.29 1.37 -32.98
N LYS A 2 -41.07 2.36 -32.52
CA LYS A 2 -40.83 3.10 -31.25
C LYS A 2 -40.62 2.22 -30.00
N LYS A 3 -41.49 1.23 -29.77
CA LYS A 3 -41.40 0.34 -28.59
C LYS A 3 -40.11 -0.49 -28.50
N ARG A 4 -39.52 -0.83 -29.65
CA ARG A 4 -38.22 -1.54 -29.70
C ARG A 4 -37.06 -0.61 -29.35
N TYR A 5 -37.15 0.65 -29.76
CA TYR A 5 -36.17 1.68 -29.43
C TYR A 5 -36.20 2.04 -27.94
N GLU A 6 -37.38 2.20 -27.36
CA GLU A 6 -37.55 2.43 -25.91
C GLU A 6 -36.96 1.28 -25.07
N ASN A 7 -37.16 0.03 -25.49
CA ASN A 7 -36.55 -1.12 -24.84
C ASN A 7 -35.02 -1.13 -24.95
N ILE A 8 -34.45 -0.71 -26.08
CA ILE A 8 -33.00 -0.59 -26.26
C ILE A 8 -32.44 0.48 -25.30
N LEU A 9 -33.10 1.63 -25.20
CA LEU A 9 -32.70 2.72 -24.30
C LEU A 9 -32.72 2.28 -22.83
N LEU A 10 -33.76 1.54 -22.42
CA LEU A 10 -33.87 1.01 -21.06
C LEU A 10 -32.75 0.00 -20.77
N LEU A 11 -32.43 -0.88 -21.73
CA LEU A 11 -31.35 -1.85 -21.60
C LEU A 11 -29.98 -1.17 -21.51
N GLU A 12 -29.75 -0.12 -22.29
CA GLU A 12 -28.52 0.68 -22.20
C GLU A 12 -28.36 1.32 -20.83
N GLU A 13 -29.43 1.90 -20.27
CA GLU A 13 -29.41 2.49 -18.92
C GLU A 13 -29.08 1.43 -17.84
N GLN A 14 -29.67 0.24 -17.96
CA GLN A 14 -29.37 -0.87 -17.04
C GLN A 14 -27.92 -1.33 -17.16
N ILE A 15 -27.38 -1.44 -18.38
CA ILE A 15 -25.98 -1.78 -18.61
C ILE A 15 -25.05 -0.74 -17.97
N GLN A 16 -25.37 0.55 -18.07
CA GLN A 16 -24.58 1.61 -17.45
C GLN A 16 -24.59 1.50 -15.92
N LYS A 17 -25.77 1.29 -15.31
CA LYS A 17 -25.89 1.08 -13.85
C LYS A 17 -25.06 -0.12 -13.38
N LEU A 18 -25.14 -1.24 -14.09
CA LEU A 18 -24.38 -2.44 -13.77
C LEU A 18 -22.87 -2.24 -13.90
N LYS A 19 -22.40 -1.48 -14.89
CA LYS A 19 -20.96 -1.13 -15.04
C LYS A 19 -20.45 -0.33 -13.85
N ILE A 20 -21.21 0.68 -13.42
CA ILE A 20 -20.85 1.51 -12.24
C ILE A 20 -20.79 0.65 -10.98
N GLN A 21 -21.80 -0.19 -10.76
CA GLN A 21 -21.83 -1.12 -9.62
C GLN A 21 -20.64 -2.10 -9.65
N GLN A 22 -20.32 -2.65 -10.83
CA GLN A 22 -19.17 -3.55 -10.97
C GLN A 22 -17.85 -2.83 -10.64
N GLN A 23 -17.66 -1.59 -11.09
CA GLN A 23 -16.47 -0.81 -10.76
C GLN A 23 -16.36 -0.52 -9.27
N LEU A 24 -17.46 -0.14 -8.62
CA LEU A 24 -17.48 0.10 -7.17
C LEU A 24 -17.07 -1.15 -6.38
N LEU A 25 -17.66 -2.31 -6.73
CA LEU A 25 -17.34 -3.59 -6.08
C LEU A 25 -15.88 -3.99 -6.30
N LYS A 26 -15.34 -3.78 -7.52
CA LYS A 26 -13.92 -4.02 -7.81
C LYS A 26 -13.02 -3.14 -6.95
N ASN A 27 -13.32 -1.85 -6.84
CA ASN A 27 -12.53 -0.92 -6.03
C ASN A 27 -12.55 -1.32 -4.54
N GLN A 28 -13.72 -1.62 -3.99
CA GLN A 28 -13.86 -2.10 -2.61
C GLN A 28 -13.08 -3.41 -2.37
N SER A 29 -13.12 -4.34 -3.33
CA SER A 29 -12.36 -5.58 -3.26
C SER A 29 -10.85 -5.32 -3.27
N ILE A 30 -10.36 -4.42 -4.14
CA ILE A 30 -8.94 -4.05 -4.20
C ILE A 30 -8.50 -3.41 -2.88
N GLU A 31 -9.26 -2.44 -2.37
CA GLU A 31 -8.96 -1.81 -1.08
C GLU A 31 -8.93 -2.80 0.08
N SER A 32 -9.88 -3.75 0.11
CA SER A 32 -9.90 -4.82 1.10
C SER A 32 -8.66 -5.71 1.02
N MET A 33 -8.27 -6.12 -0.20
CA MET A 33 -7.05 -6.90 -0.42
C MET A 33 -5.79 -6.15 -0.01
N GLU A 34 -5.67 -4.87 -0.36
CA GLU A 34 -4.50 -4.05 -0.01
C GLU A 34 -4.41 -3.83 1.50
N ARG A 35 -5.54 -3.62 2.19
CA ARG A 35 -5.58 -3.60 3.66
C ARG A 35 -5.10 -4.92 4.24
N LYS A 36 -5.59 -6.06 3.75
CA LYS A 36 -5.17 -7.40 4.21
C LYS A 36 -3.68 -7.63 4.00
N LYS A 37 -3.13 -7.27 2.83
CA LYS A 37 -1.69 -7.35 2.53
C LYS A 37 -0.88 -6.46 3.48
N ARG A 38 -1.33 -5.23 3.73
CA ARG A 38 -0.66 -4.31 4.67
C ARG A 38 -0.64 -4.89 6.08
N THR A 39 -1.76 -5.36 6.59
CA THR A 39 -1.86 -5.97 7.93
C THR A 39 -0.95 -7.19 8.05
N HIS A 40 -1.01 -8.10 7.08
CA HIS A 40 -0.14 -9.29 7.05
C HIS A 40 1.35 -8.91 7.07
N ARG A 41 1.76 -7.93 6.26
CA ARG A 41 3.13 -7.43 6.25
C ARG A 41 3.54 -6.82 7.59
N LEU A 42 2.64 -6.08 8.26
CA LEU A 42 2.92 -5.49 9.57
C LEU A 42 3.09 -6.57 10.64
N ILE A 43 2.23 -7.59 10.64
CA ILE A 43 2.33 -8.74 11.57
C ILE A 43 3.66 -9.48 11.35
N GLN A 44 4.01 -9.80 10.10
CA GLN A 44 5.27 -10.47 9.79
C GLN A 44 6.48 -9.65 10.23
N LYS A 45 6.48 -8.34 9.97
CA LYS A 45 7.57 -7.46 10.41
C LYS A 45 7.65 -7.33 11.93
N GLY A 46 6.51 -7.25 12.62
CA GLY A 46 6.43 -7.23 14.08
C GLY A 46 7.01 -8.51 14.69
N ALA A 47 6.60 -9.69 14.20
CA ALA A 47 7.10 -10.97 14.67
C ALA A 47 8.62 -11.12 14.47
N LEU A 48 9.17 -10.62 13.37
CA LEU A 48 10.64 -10.60 13.17
C LEU A 48 11.32 -9.68 14.18
N LEU A 49 10.72 -8.53 14.49
CA LEU A 49 11.29 -7.60 15.46
C LEU A 49 11.30 -8.21 16.87
N GLU A 50 10.19 -8.79 17.31
CA GLU A 50 10.11 -9.49 18.59
C GLU A 50 11.14 -10.61 18.68
N LYS A 51 11.28 -11.43 17.62
CA LYS A 51 12.23 -12.55 17.60
C LYS A 51 13.70 -12.12 17.67
N TYR A 52 14.10 -11.12 16.88
CA TYR A 52 15.52 -10.77 16.74
C TYR A 52 16.01 -9.76 17.78
N PHE A 53 15.10 -8.94 18.33
CA PHE A 53 15.44 -7.94 19.34
C PHE A 53 14.91 -8.29 20.73
N ASP A 54 14.23 -9.43 20.88
CA ASP A 54 13.67 -9.92 22.15
C ASP A 54 12.76 -8.89 22.84
N LEU A 55 11.89 -8.23 22.05
CA LEU A 55 11.08 -7.08 22.52
C LEU A 55 9.66 -7.47 22.95
N SER A 56 9.32 -8.77 23.04
CA SER A 56 7.95 -9.22 23.34
C SER A 56 7.44 -8.78 24.72
N HIS A 57 8.35 -8.42 25.62
CA HIS A 57 8.05 -7.94 26.96
C HIS A 57 7.87 -6.42 27.05
N LEU A 58 8.20 -5.68 25.99
CA LEU A 58 8.13 -4.22 25.96
C LEU A 58 6.75 -3.73 25.50
N SER A 59 6.36 -2.56 26.01
CA SER A 59 5.21 -1.85 25.47
C SER A 59 5.49 -1.32 24.05
N VAL A 60 4.44 -0.86 23.37
CA VAL A 60 4.56 -0.24 22.05
C VAL A 60 5.42 1.03 22.12
N GLU A 61 5.24 1.83 23.16
CA GLU A 61 5.98 3.08 23.40
C GLU A 61 7.46 2.82 23.70
N GLU A 62 7.76 1.77 24.48
CA GLU A 62 9.13 1.36 24.78
C GLU A 62 9.83 0.82 23.52
N THR A 63 9.14 -0.01 22.75
CA THR A 63 9.61 -0.49 21.45
C THR A 63 9.93 0.67 20.50
N GLU A 64 9.09 1.71 20.46
CA GLU A 64 9.37 2.90 19.65
C GLU A 64 10.67 3.61 20.07
N LYS A 65 10.92 3.76 21.39
CA LYS A 65 12.16 4.36 21.89
C LYS A 65 13.39 3.54 21.46
N VAL A 66 13.32 2.21 21.61
CA VAL A 66 14.37 1.28 21.17
C VAL A 66 14.62 1.44 19.67
N LEU A 67 13.57 1.37 18.85
CA LEU A 67 13.68 1.52 17.40
C LEU A 67 14.25 2.88 16.99
N LYS A 68 13.93 3.97 17.70
CA LYS A 68 14.50 5.29 17.43
C LYS A 68 16.02 5.31 17.64
N ILE A 69 16.51 4.71 18.73
CA ILE A 69 17.95 4.61 19.02
C ILE A 69 18.66 3.87 17.87
N PHE A 70 18.13 2.72 17.46
CA PHE A 70 18.73 1.92 16.39
C PHE A 70 18.52 2.50 14.99
N SER A 71 17.56 3.41 14.79
CA SER A 71 17.25 3.94 13.46
C SER A 71 18.45 4.62 12.79
N SER A 72 19.25 5.38 13.56
CA SER A 72 20.46 6.03 13.07
C SER A 72 21.54 5.02 12.72
N TYR A 73 21.72 3.99 13.57
CA TYR A 73 22.67 2.91 13.33
C TYR A 73 22.32 2.11 12.07
N VAL A 74 21.05 1.69 11.93
CA VAL A 74 20.59 0.93 10.77
C VAL A 74 20.74 1.74 9.49
N ARG A 75 20.42 3.04 9.48
CA ARG A 75 20.60 3.90 8.30
C ARG A 75 22.07 4.06 7.91
N GLY A 76 22.97 4.20 8.89
CA GLY A 76 24.41 4.39 8.64
C GLY A 76 25.13 3.11 8.23
N ASN A 77 24.65 1.95 8.67
CA ASN A 77 25.33 0.66 8.47
C ASN A 77 24.58 -0.26 7.48
N LEU A 78 23.52 0.22 6.82
CA LEU A 78 22.78 -0.60 5.86
C LEU A 78 23.67 -0.90 4.64
N PRO A 79 23.92 -2.18 4.31
CA PRO A 79 24.66 -2.53 3.10
C PRO A 79 23.98 -1.94 1.86
N GLN A 80 24.77 -1.48 0.87
CA GLN A 80 24.26 -0.84 -0.35
C GLN A 80 23.15 -1.65 -1.04
N ARG A 81 23.26 -2.99 -1.07
CA ARG A 81 22.24 -3.90 -1.63
C ARG A 81 20.84 -3.78 -1.00
N PHE A 82 20.73 -3.20 0.19
CA PHE A 82 19.47 -2.97 0.91
C PHE A 82 19.11 -1.50 1.05
N GLN A 83 19.98 -0.59 0.59
CA GLN A 83 19.65 0.83 0.53
C GLN A 83 18.62 1.03 -0.58
N LYS A 84 17.60 1.86 -0.32
CA LYS A 84 16.75 2.34 -1.41
C LYS A 84 17.62 3.20 -2.32
N GLU A 85 17.55 2.99 -3.63
CA GLU A 85 18.05 3.97 -4.59
C GLU A 85 17.45 5.33 -4.22
N LYS A 86 18.31 6.33 -4.01
CA LYS A 86 17.87 7.71 -3.81
C LYS A 86 17.30 8.23 -5.13
N GLY A 87 16.05 7.88 -5.44
CA GLY A 87 15.32 8.51 -6.52
C GLY A 87 14.91 9.93 -6.11
N GLY A 88 15.68 10.94 -6.54
CA GLY A 88 15.23 12.34 -6.46
C GLY A 88 16.30 13.42 -6.28
N GLU A 89 17.28 13.52 -7.19
CA GLU A 89 17.84 14.80 -7.65
C GLU A 89 18.68 14.54 -8.92
N LYS A 90 18.00 14.40 -10.06
CA LYS A 90 18.63 14.72 -11.34
C LYS A 90 18.71 16.24 -11.39
N ILE A 91 19.84 16.81 -10.98
CA ILE A 91 20.22 18.14 -11.44
C ILE A 91 20.29 18.02 -12.97
N ARG A 92 19.32 18.64 -13.65
CA ARG A 92 19.40 18.93 -15.07
C ARG A 92 20.58 19.89 -15.23
N ASN A 93 21.77 19.36 -15.51
CA ASN A 93 22.77 20.13 -16.22
C ASN A 93 22.26 20.24 -17.67
N GLU A 94 21.42 21.25 -17.91
CA GLU A 94 21.24 21.78 -19.26
C GLU A 94 22.56 22.45 -19.62
N GLY A 95 23.22 21.91 -20.64
CA GLY A 95 24.39 22.55 -21.21
C GLY A 95 24.03 23.91 -21.79
N LYS A 96 24.87 24.89 -21.50
CA LYS A 96 25.44 25.87 -22.44
C LYS A 96 26.74 26.38 -21.84
#